data_AF-A0A1F8TD44-F1
#
_entry.id   AF-A0A1F8TD44-F1
#
_cell.length_a   1.000
_cell.length_b   1.000
_cell.length_c   1.000
_cell.angle_alpha   90.00
_cell.angle_beta   90.00
_cell.angle_gamma   90.00
#
_symmetry.space_group_name_H-M   'P 1'
#
loop_
_entity.id
_entity.type
_entity.pdbx_description
1 polymer ?
#
loop_
_entity_poly.entity_id
_entity_poly.type
_entity_poly.pdbx_seq_one_letter_code
_entity_poly.pdbx_strand_id
1 'polypeptide(L)'
;MNERDDAKYKNYLGDLGFLIKERALEAKKISEKEVPGSDGFYFESGRLLGFNEVISIMQQQAQGFQIPLEELDLHDIEPDRDLA
;
A
#
# COMPACT_ATOMS: atom_id res chain seq x y z
N MET A 1 15.02 23.87 -6.62
CA MET A 1 15.07 22.46 -7.08
C MET A 1 14.93 22.50 -8.59
N ASN A 2 15.69 21.70 -9.34
CA ASN A 2 15.61 21.71 -10.81
C ASN A 2 14.43 20.80 -11.23
N GLU A 3 13.66 21.15 -12.26
CA GLU A 3 12.41 20.41 -12.62
C GLU A 3 12.62 18.90 -12.82
N ARG A 4 13.81 18.47 -13.25
CA ARG A 4 14.19 17.05 -13.38
C ARG A 4 14.29 16.31 -12.03
N ASP A 5 14.68 17.00 -10.97
CA ASP A 5 14.79 16.41 -9.63
C ASP A 5 13.42 16.21 -8.99
N ASP A 6 12.42 17.02 -9.34
CA ASP A 6 11.06 16.82 -8.84
C ASP A 6 10.39 15.63 -9.53
N ALA A 7 10.64 15.46 -10.83
CA ALA A 7 10.10 14.34 -11.61
C ALA A 7 10.57 12.96 -11.10
N LYS A 8 11.85 12.80 -10.71
CA LYS A 8 12.36 11.50 -10.21
C LYS A 8 11.70 11.09 -8.89
N TYR A 9 11.49 12.02 -7.96
CA TYR A 9 10.87 11.72 -6.67
C TYR A 9 9.38 11.48 -6.83
N LYS A 10 8.71 12.25 -7.67
CA LYS A 10 7.30 12.02 -8.02
C LYS A 10 7.10 10.64 -8.62
N ASN A 11 7.90 10.26 -9.62
CA ASN A 11 7.81 8.96 -10.26
C ASN A 11 8.11 7.83 -9.28
N TYR A 12 9.14 7.99 -8.43
CA TYR A 12 9.46 7.02 -7.39
C TYR A 12 8.30 6.82 -6.41
N LEU A 13 7.67 7.91 -5.94
CA LEU A 13 6.56 7.82 -4.99
C LEU A 13 5.32 7.18 -5.60
N GLY A 14 4.98 7.53 -6.85
CA GLY A 14 3.88 6.90 -7.58
C GLY A 14 4.12 5.40 -7.80
N ASP A 15 5.30 5.03 -8.29
CA ASP A 15 5.66 3.61 -8.49
C ASP A 15 5.69 2.85 -7.16
N LEU A 16 6.21 3.46 -6.09
CA LEU A 16 6.26 2.82 -4.78
C LEU A 16 4.85 2.56 -4.23
N GLY A 17 3.94 3.53 -4.34
CA GLY A 17 2.56 3.36 -3.91
C GLY A 17 1.83 2.27 -4.69
N PHE A 18 1.99 2.23 -6.02
CA PHE A 18 1.51 1.13 -6.86
C PHE A 18 2.07 -0.23 -6.38
N LEU A 19 3.39 -0.33 -6.19
CA LEU A 19 4.05 -1.58 -5.81
C LEU A 19 3.71 -2.08 -4.41
N ILE A 20 3.43 -1.17 -3.46
CA ILE A 20 2.95 -1.50 -2.12
C ILE A 20 1.50 -1.98 -2.19
N LYS A 21 0.63 -1.26 -2.92
CA LYS A 21 -0.76 -1.64 -3.16
C LYS A 21 -0.86 -3.04 -3.76
N GLU A 22 -0.11 -3.34 -4.81
CA GLU A 22 -0.10 -4.66 -5.45
C GLU A 22 0.34 -5.77 -4.49
N ARG A 23 1.37 -5.53 -3.67
CA ARG A 23 1.85 -6.52 -2.68
C ARG A 23 0.86 -6.74 -1.53
N ALA A 24 0.09 -5.72 -1.17
CA ALA A 24 -0.97 -5.80 -0.18
C ALA A 24 -2.13 -6.69 -0.69
N LEU A 25 -2.57 -6.43 -1.92
CA LEU A 25 -3.61 -7.24 -2.57
C LEU A 25 -3.15 -8.67 -2.83
N GLU A 26 -1.87 -8.88 -3.13
CA GLU A 26 -1.28 -10.21 -3.21
C GLU A 26 -1.31 -10.93 -1.85
N ALA A 27 -0.87 -10.28 -0.77
CA ALA A 27 -0.88 -10.85 0.58
C ALA A 27 -2.29 -11.31 0.97
N LYS A 28 -3.31 -10.49 0.67
CA LYS A 28 -4.71 -10.85 0.86
C LYS A 28 -5.09 -12.11 0.09
N LYS A 29 -4.81 -12.14 -1.22
CA LYS A 29 -5.12 -13.29 -2.08
C LYS A 29 -4.42 -14.57 -1.65
N ILE A 30 -3.22 -14.49 -1.07
CA ILE A 30 -2.50 -15.66 -0.56
C ILE A 30 -3.11 -16.08 0.78
N SER A 31 -3.34 -15.13 1.71
CA SER A 31 -3.98 -15.39 3.00
C SER A 31 -5.35 -16.06 2.86
N GLU A 32 -6.15 -15.66 1.88
CA GLU A 32 -7.46 -16.27 1.58
C GLU A 32 -7.37 -17.72 1.07
N LYS A 33 -6.22 -18.14 0.56
CA LYS A 33 -5.97 -19.51 0.07
C LYS A 33 -5.30 -20.41 1.11
N GLU A 34 -4.67 -19.82 2.12
CA GLU A 34 -4.03 -20.55 3.20
C GLU A 34 -5.05 -21.23 4.12
N VAL A 35 -4.64 -22.34 4.73
CA VAL A 35 -5.49 -23.06 5.68
C VAL A 35 -5.57 -22.25 6.98
N PRO A 36 -6.77 -21.88 7.47
CA PRO A 36 -6.90 -21.11 8.71
C PRO A 36 -6.16 -21.76 9.88
N GLY A 37 -5.27 -20.99 10.51
CA GLY A 37 -4.45 -21.45 11.62
C GLY A 37 -3.14 -22.15 11.23
N SER A 38 -2.82 -22.26 9.94
CA SER A 38 -1.48 -22.67 9.48
C SER A 38 -0.44 -21.56 9.69
N ASP A 39 0.84 -21.92 9.70
CA ASP A 39 1.93 -20.94 9.72
C ASP A 39 1.86 -19.98 8.52
N GLY A 40 1.46 -20.48 7.35
CA GLY A 40 1.25 -19.67 6.14
C GLY A 40 0.12 -18.65 6.31
N PHE A 41 -1.00 -19.07 6.89
CA PHE A 41 -2.12 -18.17 7.21
C PHE A 41 -1.69 -17.05 8.16
N TYR A 42 -0.98 -17.37 9.25
CA TYR A 42 -0.52 -16.36 10.19
C TYR A 42 0.49 -15.39 9.58
N PHE A 43 1.42 -15.91 8.77
CA PHE A 43 2.42 -15.07 8.09
C PHE A 43 1.75 -14.09 7.12
N GLU A 44 0.88 -14.58 6.24
CA GLU A 44 0.23 -13.74 5.22
C GLU A 44 -0.81 -12.79 5.83
N SER A 45 -1.53 -13.21 6.88
CA SER A 45 -2.39 -12.31 7.66
C SER A 45 -1.59 -11.19 8.32
N GLY A 46 -0.45 -11.51 8.92
CA GLY A 46 0.44 -10.50 9.51
C GLY A 46 1.01 -9.54 8.46
N ARG A 47 1.40 -10.08 7.30
CA ARG A 47 1.87 -9.30 6.14
C ARG A 47 0.77 -8.37 5.61
N LEU A 48 -0.48 -8.86 5.51
CA LEU A 48 -1.64 -8.07 5.11
C LEU A 48 -1.91 -6.90 6.07
N LEU A 49 -1.91 -7.17 7.39
CA LEU A 49 -2.05 -6.14 8.42
C LEU A 49 -0.92 -5.10 8.35
N GLY A 50 0.32 -5.53 8.12
CA GLY A 50 1.45 -4.64 7.92
C GLY A 50 1.27 -3.70 6.71
N PHE A 51 0.71 -4.21 5.61
CA PHE A 51 0.40 -3.38 4.45
C PHE A 51 -0.76 -2.43 4.68
N ASN A 52 -1.82 -2.85 5.39
CA ASN A 52 -2.90 -1.97 5.81
C ASN A 52 -2.33 -0.75 6.56
N GLU A 53 -1.47 -0.97 7.56
CA GLU A 53 -0.87 0.11 8.35
C GLU A 53 0.01 1.04 7.48
N VAL A 54 0.87 0.47 6.63
CA VAL A 54 1.75 1.25 5.76
C VAL A 54 0.96 2.13 4.79
N ILE A 55 -0.06 1.59 4.13
CA ILE A 55 -0.88 2.37 3.19
C ILE A 55 -1.68 3.44 3.93
N SER A 56 -2.21 3.12 5.11
CA SER A 56 -2.91 4.10 5.96
C SER A 56 -2.00 5.28 6.33
N ILE A 57 -0.76 5.01 6.75
CA ILE A 57 0.24 6.05 7.04
C ILE A 57 0.53 6.87 5.78
N MET A 58 0.72 6.23 4.62
CA MET A 58 0.98 6.94 3.36
C MET A 58 -0.17 7.88 2.99
N GLN A 59 -1.43 7.42 3.09
CA GLN A 59 -2.61 8.24 2.80
C GLN A 59 -2.77 9.40 3.79
N GLN A 60 -2.54 9.16 5.09
CA GLN A 60 -2.58 10.21 6.11
C GLN A 60 -1.49 11.27 5.90
N GLN A 61 -0.27 10.86 5.57
CA GLN A 61 0.81 11.79 5.24
C GLN A 61 0.47 12.58 3.97
N ALA A 62 -0.05 11.92 2.93
CA ALA A 62 -0.47 12.59 1.70
C ALA A 62 -1.50 13.68 1.98
N GLN A 63 -2.50 13.40 2.83
CA GLN A 63 -3.46 14.41 3.29
C GLN A 63 -2.77 15.58 4.01
N GLY A 64 -1.84 15.30 4.93
CA GLY A 64 -1.08 16.31 5.66
C GLY A 64 -0.22 17.22 4.77
N PHE A 65 0.35 16.66 3.70
CA PHE A 65 1.15 17.38 2.70
C PHE A 65 0.34 17.90 1.51
N GLN A 66 -0.99 17.72 1.50
CA GLN A 66 -1.88 18.08 0.39
C GLN A 66 -1.47 17.44 -0.96
N ILE A 67 -0.96 16.20 -0.90
CA ILE A 67 -0.62 15.38 -2.07
C ILE A 67 -1.88 14.59 -2.47
N PRO A 68 -2.38 14.74 -3.71
CA PRO A 68 -3.48 13.91 -4.20
C PRO A 68 -3.10 12.43 -4.20
N LEU A 69 -4.01 11.55 -3.81
CA LEU A 69 -3.72 10.10 -3.75
C LEU A 69 -3.48 9.50 -5.14
N GLU A 70 -3.97 10.13 -6.20
CA GLU A 70 -3.69 9.78 -7.59
C GLU A 70 -2.20 9.90 -7.92
N GLU A 71 -1.49 10.84 -7.29
CA GLU A 71 -0.04 11.01 -7.49
C GLU A 71 0.78 9.92 -6.79
N LEU A 72 0.18 9.21 -5.83
CA LEU A 72 0.78 8.08 -5.13
C LEU A 72 0.22 6.73 -5.61
N ASP A 73 -0.69 6.73 -6.59
CA ASP A 73 -1.44 5.55 -7.00
C ASP A 73 -2.16 4.83 -5.83
N LEU A 74 -2.70 5.58 -4.88
CA LEU A 74 -3.41 5.05 -3.70
C LEU A 74 -4.88 5.52 -3.62
N HIS A 75 -5.43 6.10 -4.69
CA HIS A 75 -6.76 6.70 -4.73
C HIS A 75 -7.91 5.67 -4.78
N ASP A 76 -7.62 4.44 -5.18
CA ASP A 76 -8.59 3.37 -5.44
C ASP A 76 -8.59 2.28 -4.36
N ILE A 77 -7.78 2.44 -3.31
CA ILE A 77 -7.69 1.50 -2.19
C ILE A 77 -8.09 2.17 -0.87
N GLU A 78 -8.98 1.51 -0.14
CA GLU A 78 -9.35 1.85 1.22
C GLU A 78 -8.82 0.76 2.16
N PRO A 79 -7.77 1.01 2.96
CA PRO A 79 -7.11 -0.03 3.75
C PRO A 79 -8.06 -0.85 4.64
N ASP A 80 -8.95 -0.20 5.37
CA ASP A 80 -9.84 -0.87 6.34
C ASP A 80 -10.93 -1.71 5.69
N ARG A 81 -11.27 -1.43 4.43
CA ARG A 81 -12.25 -2.21 3.65
C ARG A 81 -11.55 -3.29 2.82
N ASP A 82 -10.45 -2.92 2.19
CA ASP A 82 -9.82 -3.73 1.16
C ASP A 82 -8.75 -4.66 1.74
N LEU A 83 -8.17 -4.36 2.91
CA LEU A 83 -7.06 -5.09 3.54
C LEU A 83 -7.35 -5.56 4.98
N ALA A 84 -8.62 -5.56 5.40
CA ALA A 84 -9.08 -6.16 6.65
C ALA A 84 -9.64 -7.58 6.47
#